data_AF-A0AAW0B9P7-F1
#
_entry.id   AF-A0AAW0B9P7-F1
#
_cell.length_a   1.000
_cell.length_b   1.000
_cell.length_c   1.000
_cell.angle_alpha   90.00
_cell.angle_beta   90.00
_cell.angle_gamma   90.00
#
_symmetry.space_group_name_H-M   'P 1'
#
loop_
_entity.id
_entity.type
_entity.pdbx_description
1 polymer ?
#
loop_
_entity_poly.entity_id
_entity_poly.type
_entity_poly.pdbx_seq_one_letter_code
_entity_poly.pdbx_strand_id
1 'polypeptide(L)'
;MPPNPKSFKPSFEVTISGKASLTALKKMIIDESPYHHHVPPVKASQLNLWKPRDTILDAERGRKLAAARHDLSTIADEVTLGADIALLATRKGKASDAINLIIEFIPRSNPTTIEEQEEALDTLGALNKRFTHLIDHALKRDAPSASAELTSYREVQGGSCPIYDGRYHPTQGSSTVAPPIHLYNPVFAHFLDDAANPALEVPDRVVVATAKLMRKASAVYDNEYTRRDGVRDSLKKAVYHELVAGVVDDYILPDDAVGWTVLSADGSRVPLLMEQEEGELGSNGCDPSTQASFTMLKYWAQSNAKRNNSKRLTDFMWLGNGAVLTDNTQCFRVARILHSLTRSLAHLRKYYATLTSSTNPPSSRFFPFPTSFHPNHGLKISFEYLQALERGSACVIFKCRTKEELPRILVVKFAQTYGSAAHELLAREGLAPQLLYCGPVDPSPDAPSYQNLKMIVMEYIDGETVAAMEGGFPDGFEAQLTRIVSLLHDNGYVYGDLRQPNVMVAGDERVKLIDFDWAGKEGEATYPINLAKNMWPNGAQAMGLITQDHDRAMLKSMVDYCNTRHI
;
A
#
# COMPACT_ATOMS: atom_id res chain seq x y z
N MET A 1 14.41 -30.86 21.60
CA MET A 1 13.88 -30.59 22.95
C MET A 1 14.03 -29.10 23.21
N PRO A 2 12.94 -28.33 23.33
CA PRO A 2 13.04 -26.95 23.77
C PRO A 2 13.50 -26.90 25.23
N PRO A 3 14.27 -25.88 25.65
CA PRO A 3 14.80 -25.81 27.00
C PRO A 3 13.69 -25.64 28.03
N ASN A 4 13.92 -26.26 29.18
CA ASN A 4 13.07 -26.32 30.36
C ASN A 4 12.74 -24.90 30.88
N PRO A 5 11.47 -24.50 31.08
CA PRO A 5 11.07 -23.15 31.54
C PRO A 5 11.51 -22.79 32.98
N LYS A 6 12.31 -23.64 33.63
CA LYS A 6 12.77 -23.47 35.02
C LYS A 6 14.06 -22.65 35.20
N SER A 7 14.58 -21.96 34.17
CA SER A 7 15.77 -21.11 34.31
C SER A 7 15.53 -19.60 34.15
N PHE A 8 14.29 -19.13 34.25
CA PHE A 8 14.02 -17.68 34.37
C PHE A 8 14.54 -17.20 35.73
N LYS A 9 15.66 -16.47 35.74
CA LYS A 9 16.11 -15.74 36.94
C LYS A 9 15.48 -14.34 36.94
N PRO A 10 14.48 -14.06 37.79
CA PRO A 10 13.73 -12.78 37.80
C PRO A 10 14.55 -11.59 38.34
N SER A 11 15.84 -11.77 38.59
CA SER A 11 16.78 -10.72 38.99
C SER A 11 18.16 -11.00 38.38
N PHE A 12 18.89 -9.92 38.13
CA PHE A 12 20.28 -9.93 37.70
C PHE A 12 21.00 -8.74 38.35
N GLU A 13 22.32 -8.82 38.46
CA GLU A 13 23.15 -7.80 39.09
C GLU A 13 23.90 -7.01 38.01
N VAL A 14 23.97 -5.69 38.16
CA VAL A 14 24.72 -4.79 37.26
C VAL A 14 25.71 -4.01 38.10
N THR A 15 27.00 -4.08 37.74
CA THR A 15 28.06 -3.32 38.44
C THR A 15 28.30 -1.99 37.73
N ILE A 16 28.14 -0.87 38.43
CA ILE A 16 28.36 0.47 37.87
C ILE A 16 29.74 0.98 38.30
N SER A 17 30.61 1.29 37.33
CA SER A 17 31.89 1.95 37.58
C SER A 17 31.85 3.43 37.15
N GLY A 18 31.74 4.36 38.11
CA GLY A 18 31.82 5.81 37.86
C GLY A 18 30.48 6.56 37.82
N LYS A 19 30.49 7.84 37.42
CA LYS A 19 29.26 8.66 37.27
C LYS A 19 28.53 8.25 35.99
N ALA A 20 27.53 7.38 36.10
CA ALA A 20 26.65 7.01 34.98
C ALA A 20 25.45 7.98 34.87
N SER A 21 25.03 8.31 33.65
CA SER A 21 23.74 8.98 33.42
C SER A 21 22.60 7.94 33.48
N LEU A 22 21.35 8.38 33.69
CA LEU A 22 20.18 7.47 33.69
C LEU A 22 20.10 6.68 32.38
N THR A 23 20.38 7.32 31.25
CA THR A 23 20.44 6.68 29.92
C THR A 23 21.54 5.63 29.83
N ALA A 24 22.71 5.88 30.42
CA ALA A 24 23.80 4.91 30.45
C ALA A 24 23.45 3.70 31.34
N LEU A 25 22.81 3.92 32.49
CA LEU A 25 22.34 2.85 33.37
C LEU A 25 21.28 1.98 32.67
N LYS A 26 20.28 2.58 32.02
CA LYS A 26 19.27 1.84 31.25
C LYS A 26 19.91 1.01 30.12
N LYS A 27 20.94 1.53 29.46
CA LYS A 27 21.69 0.78 28.44
C LYS A 27 22.45 -0.41 29.03
N MET A 28 23.18 -0.21 30.14
CA MET A 28 23.87 -1.31 30.83
C MET A 28 22.90 -2.39 31.31
N ILE A 29 21.73 -2.01 31.82
CA ILE A 29 20.66 -2.93 32.21
C ILE A 29 20.17 -3.77 31.03
N ILE A 30 20.09 -3.19 29.82
CA ILE A 30 19.74 -3.93 28.60
C ILE A 30 20.87 -4.90 28.22
N ASP A 31 22.11 -4.41 28.19
CA ASP A 31 23.28 -5.17 27.74
C ASP A 31 23.56 -6.38 28.66
N GLU A 32 23.41 -6.21 29.98
CA GLU A 32 23.61 -7.26 31.00
C GLU A 32 22.34 -8.09 31.27
N SER A 33 21.22 -7.77 30.63
CA SER A 33 19.97 -8.47 30.84
C SER A 33 20.08 -9.92 30.32
N PRO A 34 19.78 -10.95 31.13
CA PRO A 34 19.70 -12.33 30.65
C PRO A 34 18.58 -12.53 29.59
N TYR A 35 17.76 -11.50 29.37
CA TYR A 35 16.63 -11.49 28.42
C TYR A 35 16.98 -10.98 27.02
N HIS A 36 18.21 -10.49 26.77
CA HIS A 36 18.62 -9.88 25.50
C HIS A 36 18.49 -10.84 24.29
N HIS A 37 18.51 -12.15 24.49
CA HIS A 37 18.34 -13.16 23.42
C HIS A 37 16.89 -13.64 23.20
N HIS A 38 15.93 -13.25 24.04
CA HIS A 38 14.57 -13.79 24.03
C HIS A 38 13.47 -12.74 23.83
N VAL A 39 13.81 -11.44 23.78
CA VAL A 39 12.89 -10.31 23.59
C VAL A 39 13.43 -9.41 22.46
N PRO A 40 12.59 -8.86 21.56
CA PRO A 40 13.03 -7.93 20.51
C PRO A 40 13.82 -6.73 21.09
N PRO A 41 14.72 -6.10 20.31
CA PRO A 41 15.65 -5.08 20.82
C PRO A 41 14.91 -3.93 21.52
N VAL A 42 15.08 -3.88 22.85
CA VAL A 42 14.50 -2.88 23.75
C VAL A 42 15.35 -1.62 23.71
N LYS A 43 14.73 -0.45 23.49
CA LYS A 43 15.44 0.84 23.64
C LYS A 43 15.45 1.30 25.09
N ALA A 44 16.47 2.06 25.48
CA ALA A 44 16.54 2.70 26.81
C ALA A 44 15.33 3.59 27.13
N SER A 45 14.60 4.10 26.12
CA SER A 45 13.37 4.87 26.28
C SER A 45 12.15 4.03 26.69
N GLN A 46 12.23 2.70 26.63
CA GLN A 46 11.12 1.77 26.93
C GLN A 46 11.25 1.11 28.31
N LEU A 47 12.21 1.57 29.11
CA LEU A 47 12.46 1.07 30.46
C LEU A 47 12.21 2.18 31.46
N ASN A 48 11.30 1.94 32.40
CA ASN A 48 11.19 2.75 33.61
C ASN A 48 11.87 2.01 34.76
N LEU A 49 12.63 2.77 35.55
CA LEU A 49 13.30 2.25 36.73
C LEU A 49 12.58 2.80 37.95
N TRP A 50 12.18 1.90 38.83
CA TRP A 50 11.45 2.24 40.05
C TRP A 50 12.26 1.79 41.26
N LYS A 51 12.37 2.66 42.25
CA LYS A 51 13.01 2.38 43.54
C LYS A 51 11.94 2.02 44.57
N PRO A 52 11.88 0.79 45.08
CA PRO A 52 10.94 0.41 46.12
C PRO A 52 11.07 1.32 47.35
N ARG A 53 9.93 1.77 47.92
CA ARG A 53 9.93 2.55 49.17
C ARG A 53 10.35 1.71 50.37
N ASP A 54 9.99 0.42 50.34
CA ASP A 54 10.36 -0.58 51.33
C ASP A 54 11.22 -1.68 50.72
N THR A 55 12.05 -2.33 51.53
CA THR A 55 12.79 -3.52 51.11
C THR A 55 11.82 -4.62 50.67
N ILE A 56 11.90 -5.02 49.41
CA ILE A 56 11.13 -6.15 48.87
C ILE A 56 11.98 -7.42 49.01
N LEU A 57 11.66 -8.27 49.99
CA LEU A 57 12.28 -9.58 50.13
C LEU A 57 11.83 -10.49 48.99
N ASP A 58 12.72 -11.36 48.50
CA ASP A 58 12.44 -12.26 47.38
C ASP A 58 11.20 -13.14 47.60
N ALA A 59 10.98 -13.59 48.84
CA ALA A 59 9.83 -14.43 49.21
C ALA A 59 8.48 -13.68 49.12
N GLU A 60 8.47 -12.35 49.17
CA GLU A 60 7.25 -11.52 49.16
C GLU A 60 7.01 -10.78 47.84
N ARG A 61 8.01 -10.80 46.94
CA ARG A 61 8.03 -10.05 45.69
C ARG A 61 6.78 -10.27 44.83
N GLY A 62 6.40 -11.52 44.60
CA GLY A 62 5.23 -11.87 43.78
C GLY A 62 3.91 -11.32 44.34
N ARG A 63 3.73 -11.38 45.67
CA ARG A 63 2.50 -10.86 46.31
C ARG A 63 2.45 -9.33 46.28
N LYS A 64 3.57 -8.64 46.57
CA LYS A 64 3.61 -7.17 46.58
C LYS A 64 3.40 -6.59 45.17
N LEU A 65 3.99 -7.20 44.13
CA LEU A 65 3.78 -6.80 42.74
C LEU A 65 2.34 -7.09 42.26
N ALA A 66 1.76 -8.24 42.64
CA ALA A 66 0.37 -8.55 42.30
C ALA A 66 -0.64 -7.61 42.99
N ALA A 67 -0.36 -7.22 44.25
CA ALA A 67 -1.20 -6.26 44.99
C ALA A 67 -1.21 -4.86 44.37
N ALA A 68 -0.14 -4.47 43.66
CA ALA A 68 -0.02 -3.18 42.99
C ALA A 68 -0.88 -3.06 41.71
N ARG A 69 -1.53 -4.15 41.22
CA ARG A 69 -2.47 -4.14 40.07
C ARG A 69 -1.97 -3.35 38.84
N HIS A 70 -0.69 -3.48 38.49
CA HIS A 70 -0.03 -2.74 37.40
C HIS A 70 0.23 -1.23 37.61
N ASP A 71 0.06 -0.71 38.82
CA ASP A 71 0.48 0.65 39.21
C ASP A 71 1.62 0.61 40.23
N LEU A 72 2.86 0.67 39.74
CA LEU A 72 4.07 0.63 40.56
C LEU A 72 4.25 1.86 41.45
N SER A 73 3.59 2.99 41.15
CA SER A 73 3.68 4.22 41.96
C SER A 73 3.15 4.03 43.39
N THR A 74 2.32 3.00 43.60
CA THR A 74 1.78 2.64 44.92
C THR A 74 2.84 2.06 45.87
N ILE A 75 3.89 1.44 45.35
CA ILE A 75 4.90 0.69 46.13
C ILE A 75 6.35 1.16 45.89
N ALA A 76 6.58 1.96 44.86
CA ALA A 76 7.90 2.42 44.46
C ALA A 76 7.87 3.85 43.93
N ASP A 77 9.00 4.55 44.01
CA ASP A 77 9.19 5.88 43.44
C ASP A 77 9.95 5.77 42.11
N GLU A 78 9.51 6.50 41.08
CA GLU A 78 10.18 6.52 39.79
C GLU A 78 11.55 7.22 39.90
N VAL A 79 12.58 6.64 39.27
CA VAL A 79 13.93 7.21 39.27
C VAL A 79 14.04 8.30 38.19
N THR A 80 13.75 9.55 38.56
CA THR A 80 13.78 10.72 37.65
C THR A 80 15.00 11.62 37.92
N LEU A 81 16.03 11.49 37.07
CA LEU A 81 17.23 12.35 36.92
C LEU A 81 17.98 12.95 38.15
N GLY A 82 19.31 12.75 38.15
CA GLY A 82 20.30 13.61 38.81
C GLY A 82 20.60 13.29 40.28
N ALA A 83 19.66 13.57 41.17
CA ALA A 83 19.89 13.51 42.62
C ALA A 83 20.01 12.07 43.14
N ASP A 84 19.14 11.16 42.66
CA ASP A 84 19.15 9.76 43.10
C ASP A 84 20.38 9.00 42.59
N ILE A 85 20.78 9.22 41.33
CA ILE A 85 21.95 8.54 40.74
C ILE A 85 23.27 9.00 41.39
N ALA A 86 23.36 10.27 41.79
CA ALA A 86 24.50 10.76 42.57
C ALA A 86 24.56 10.10 43.96
N LEU A 87 23.41 9.76 44.55
CA LEU A 87 23.31 9.00 45.80
C LEU A 87 23.70 7.52 45.61
N LEU A 88 23.37 6.92 44.46
CA LEU A 88 23.80 5.56 44.07
C LEU A 88 25.32 5.48 43.90
N ALA A 89 25.95 6.52 43.36
CA ALA A 89 27.37 6.54 42.99
C ALA A 89 28.33 6.97 44.11
N THR A 90 27.84 7.47 45.25
CA THR A 90 28.68 8.08 46.31
C THR A 90 28.97 7.16 47.51
N ARG A 91 28.41 5.95 47.56
CA ARG A 91 28.71 4.96 48.61
C ARG A 91 29.86 4.07 48.17
N LYS A 92 31.09 4.45 48.54
CA LYS A 92 32.25 3.56 48.48
C LYS A 92 32.52 3.01 49.88
N GLY A 93 32.37 1.70 50.07
CA GLY A 93 33.16 0.95 51.04
C GLY A 93 32.47 0.47 52.32
N LYS A 94 31.21 0.01 52.29
CA LYS A 94 30.68 -0.89 53.34
C LYS A 94 29.78 -2.00 52.75
N ALA A 95 29.80 -3.17 53.39
CA ALA A 95 29.44 -4.49 52.84
C ALA A 95 27.95 -4.78 52.51
N SER A 96 27.12 -3.79 52.15
CA SER A 96 25.78 -4.05 51.57
C SER A 96 25.33 -2.92 50.62
N ASP A 97 26.12 -2.67 49.56
CA ASP A 97 25.89 -1.59 48.59
C ASP A 97 25.04 -2.02 47.36
N ALA A 98 24.12 -2.98 47.51
CA ALA A 98 23.18 -3.36 46.46
C ALA A 98 21.86 -2.59 46.58
N ILE A 99 21.39 -2.00 45.48
CA ILE A 99 20.11 -1.29 45.44
C ILE A 99 19.16 -2.06 44.53
N ASN A 100 18.05 -2.48 45.11
CA ASN A 100 16.99 -3.16 44.39
C ASN A 100 16.20 -2.15 43.57
N LEU A 101 16.12 -2.39 42.26
CA LEU A 101 15.27 -1.63 41.34
C LEU A 101 14.24 -2.57 40.73
N ILE A 102 13.04 -2.05 40.52
CA ILE A 102 12.01 -2.70 39.69
C ILE A 102 12.16 -2.13 38.29
N ILE A 103 12.31 -3.02 37.31
CA ILE A 103 12.37 -2.67 35.89
C ILE A 103 10.97 -2.85 35.33
N GLU A 104 10.35 -1.74 34.94
CA GLU A 104 9.10 -1.76 34.20
C GLU A 104 9.40 -1.63 32.72
N PHE A 105 8.91 -2.61 31.94
CA PHE A 105 8.95 -2.54 30.49
C PHE A 105 7.69 -1.87 30.01
N ILE A 106 7.83 -0.74 29.31
CA ILE A 106 6.70 -0.08 28.65
C ILE A 106 6.53 -0.76 27.27
N PRO A 107 5.43 -1.52 27.04
CA PRO A 107 5.11 -2.02 25.71
C PRO A 107 5.04 -0.84 24.75
N ARG A 108 5.28 -1.04 23.45
CA ARG A 108 5.05 0.03 22.47
C ARG A 108 3.58 0.43 22.52
N SER A 109 3.28 1.53 23.20
CA SER A 109 2.02 2.23 23.05
C SER A 109 2.12 3.13 21.82
N ASN A 110 1.08 3.07 20.99
CA ASN A 110 0.78 4.08 19.97
C ASN A 110 0.65 5.47 20.64
N PRO A 111 0.77 6.56 19.86
CA PRO A 111 1.41 7.78 20.32
C PRO A 111 0.59 8.58 21.34
N THR A 112 1.32 9.33 22.17
CA THR A 112 0.96 9.77 23.53
C THR A 112 0.32 11.15 23.62
N THR A 113 0.07 11.83 22.51
CA THR A 113 -0.59 13.14 22.51
C THR A 113 -1.87 13.11 21.67
N ILE A 114 -2.86 13.93 22.03
CA ILE A 114 -4.08 14.14 21.23
C ILE A 114 -3.70 14.61 19.81
N GLU A 115 -2.63 15.39 19.67
CA GLU A 115 -2.06 15.76 18.36
C GLU A 115 -1.52 14.55 17.60
N GLU A 116 -0.79 13.61 18.22
CA GLU A 116 -0.32 12.41 17.52
C GLU A 116 -1.41 11.35 17.30
N GLN A 117 -2.47 11.33 18.12
CA GLN A 117 -3.68 10.54 17.88
C GLN A 117 -4.48 11.11 16.72
N GLU A 118 -4.66 12.42 16.67
CA GLU A 118 -5.21 13.14 15.51
C GLU A 118 -4.33 12.95 14.28
N GLU A 119 -3.00 12.90 14.40
CA GLU A 119 -2.08 12.67 13.29
C GLU A 119 -2.04 11.21 12.81
N ALA A 120 -2.33 10.25 13.70
CA ALA A 120 -2.53 8.83 13.36
C ALA A 120 -3.92 8.59 12.72
N LEU A 121 -4.92 9.39 13.07
CA LEU A 121 -6.23 9.45 12.41
C LEU A 121 -6.22 10.30 11.14
N ASP A 122 -5.31 11.28 11.02
CA ASP A 122 -5.15 12.16 9.86
C ASP A 122 -4.38 11.43 8.76
N THR A 123 -5.07 10.48 8.15
CA THR A 123 -4.59 9.73 6.99
C THR A 123 -4.21 10.69 5.86
N LEU A 124 -4.91 11.82 5.72
CA LEU A 124 -4.60 12.82 4.71
C LEU A 124 -3.29 13.55 5.04
N GLY A 125 -3.05 13.90 6.30
CA GLY A 125 -1.78 14.44 6.81
C GLY A 125 -0.63 13.47 6.61
N ALA A 126 -0.80 12.18 6.94
CA ALA A 126 0.19 11.16 6.71
C ALA A 126 0.52 10.98 5.21
N LEU A 127 -0.50 11.01 4.35
CA LEU A 127 -0.33 10.97 2.89
C LEU A 127 0.38 12.22 2.35
N ASN A 128 0.02 13.41 2.85
CA ASN A 128 0.69 14.65 2.52
C ASN A 128 2.15 14.65 2.97
N LYS A 129 2.46 14.19 4.19
CA LYS A 129 3.84 14.04 4.69
C LYS A 129 4.65 13.11 3.78
N ARG A 130 4.09 11.95 3.41
CA ARG A 130 4.74 11.01 2.46
C ARG A 130 4.97 11.65 1.11
N PHE A 131 3.99 12.40 0.58
CA PHE A 131 4.13 13.12 -0.68
C PHE A 131 5.24 14.17 -0.60
N THR A 132 5.25 15.02 0.43
CA THR A 132 6.30 16.01 0.64
C THR A 132 7.68 15.36 0.75
N HIS A 133 7.79 14.27 1.50
CA HIS A 133 9.03 13.51 1.63
C HIS A 133 9.51 12.92 0.28
N LEU A 134 8.58 12.42 -0.55
CA LEU A 134 8.87 11.97 -1.91
C LEU A 134 9.40 13.10 -2.78
N ILE A 135 8.78 14.29 -2.73
CA ILE A 135 9.21 15.47 -3.49
C ILE A 135 10.61 15.91 -3.05
N ASP A 136 10.86 16.03 -1.75
CA ASP A 136 12.17 16.40 -1.21
C ASP A 136 13.26 15.41 -1.62
N HIS A 137 12.97 14.12 -1.58
CA HIS A 137 13.90 13.09 -2.01
C HIS A 137 14.12 13.11 -3.52
N ALA A 138 13.08 13.37 -4.31
CA ALA A 138 13.18 13.50 -5.76
C ALA A 138 14.05 14.69 -6.19
N LEU A 139 13.95 15.82 -5.50
CA LEU A 139 14.78 17.00 -5.75
C LEU A 139 16.26 16.76 -5.46
N LYS A 140 16.56 15.92 -4.45
CA LYS A 140 17.93 15.59 -4.02
C LYS A 140 18.57 14.45 -4.83
N ARG A 141 17.80 13.74 -5.65
CA ARG A 141 18.32 12.65 -6.49
C ARG A 141 19.24 13.16 -7.59
N ASP A 142 20.16 12.30 -7.99
CA ASP A 142 20.99 12.48 -9.17
C ASP A 142 20.15 12.63 -10.45
N ALA A 143 20.82 12.85 -11.58
CA ALA A 143 20.15 12.90 -12.88
C ALA A 143 19.29 11.64 -13.12
N PRO A 144 18.16 11.74 -13.87
CA PRO A 144 17.34 10.59 -14.21
C PRO A 144 18.12 9.40 -14.76
N SER A 145 19.04 9.62 -15.70
CA SER A 145 20.00 8.63 -16.23
C SER A 145 20.77 7.93 -15.13
N ALA A 146 21.50 8.69 -14.29
CA ALA A 146 22.29 8.16 -13.17
C ALA A 146 21.43 7.40 -12.13
N SER A 147 20.21 7.86 -11.87
CA SER A 147 19.27 7.20 -10.95
C SER A 147 18.69 5.89 -11.54
N ALA A 148 18.62 5.79 -12.87
CA ALA A 148 18.11 4.64 -13.60
C ALA A 148 19.15 3.56 -13.87
N GLU A 149 20.44 3.85 -13.65
CA GLU A 149 21.49 2.84 -13.66
C GLU A 149 21.16 1.72 -12.66
N LEU A 150 21.47 0.48 -13.03
CA LEU A 150 21.03 -0.70 -12.28
C LEU A 150 21.36 -0.65 -10.77
N THR A 151 22.57 -0.20 -10.43
CA THR A 151 23.04 -0.12 -9.03
C THR A 151 22.23 0.93 -8.27
N SER A 152 22.15 2.16 -8.80
CA SER A 152 21.40 3.27 -8.21
C SER A 152 19.92 2.96 -8.08
N TYR A 153 19.31 2.41 -9.12
CA TYR A 153 17.90 2.03 -9.12
C TYR A 153 17.63 0.94 -8.08
N ARG A 154 18.52 -0.06 -7.95
CA ARG A 154 18.40 -1.10 -6.92
C ARG A 154 18.42 -0.49 -5.51
N GLU A 155 19.29 0.49 -5.25
CA GLU A 155 19.33 1.22 -3.98
C GLU A 155 18.05 2.03 -3.74
N VAL A 156 17.54 2.71 -4.77
CA VAL A 156 16.26 3.43 -4.71
C VAL A 156 15.10 2.50 -4.35
N GLN A 157 15.01 1.33 -4.97
CA GLN A 157 13.95 0.36 -4.67
C GLN A 157 14.09 -0.31 -3.29
N GLY A 158 15.27 -0.25 -2.66
CA GLY A 158 15.50 -0.68 -1.28
C GLY A 158 15.36 0.44 -0.24
N GLY A 159 15.21 1.68 -0.70
CA GLY A 159 15.14 2.87 0.15
C GLY A 159 13.73 3.20 0.65
N SER A 160 13.61 4.39 1.27
CA SER A 160 12.36 4.87 1.86
C SER A 160 11.34 5.42 0.85
N CYS A 161 11.77 5.70 -0.39
CA CYS A 161 10.95 6.30 -1.45
C CYS A 161 11.10 5.54 -2.79
N PRO A 162 10.74 4.24 -2.87
CA PRO A 162 10.85 3.48 -4.11
C PRO A 162 9.90 4.03 -5.19
N ILE A 163 10.17 3.70 -6.45
CA ILE A 163 9.20 3.88 -7.55
C ILE A 163 8.21 2.71 -7.50
N TYR A 164 6.92 3.00 -7.58
CA TYR A 164 5.85 2.00 -7.51
C TYR A 164 5.53 1.36 -8.87
N ASP A 165 6.55 0.77 -9.49
CA ASP A 165 6.48 0.08 -10.78
C ASP A 165 6.39 -1.46 -10.67
N GLY A 166 6.28 -1.98 -9.44
CA GLY A 166 6.21 -3.41 -9.13
C GLY A 166 7.56 -4.13 -9.06
N ARG A 167 8.68 -3.47 -9.37
CA ARG A 167 10.04 -4.03 -9.18
C ARG A 167 10.54 -3.68 -7.79
N TYR A 168 11.29 -4.56 -7.13
CA TYR A 168 11.66 -4.38 -5.72
C TYR A 168 13.08 -4.85 -5.43
N HIS A 169 13.65 -4.35 -4.32
CA HIS A 169 14.90 -4.87 -3.80
C HIS A 169 14.64 -6.20 -3.05
N PRO A 170 15.32 -7.31 -3.39
CA PRO A 170 14.94 -8.64 -2.94
C PRO A 170 15.03 -8.87 -1.42
N THR A 171 15.87 -8.11 -0.72
CA THR A 171 16.12 -8.29 0.73
C THR A 171 15.81 -7.06 1.58
N GLN A 172 15.51 -5.92 0.97
CA GLN A 172 15.38 -4.62 1.66
C GLN A 172 14.15 -3.83 1.20
N GLY A 173 13.53 -4.24 0.08
CA GLY A 173 12.41 -3.52 -0.50
C GLY A 173 11.11 -3.87 0.20
N SER A 174 10.28 -2.86 0.44
CA SER A 174 8.86 -3.04 0.65
C SER A 174 8.18 -3.39 -0.68
N SER A 175 6.92 -3.82 -0.63
CA SER A 175 6.13 -3.98 -1.85
C SER A 175 6.03 -2.66 -2.60
N THR A 176 6.37 -2.69 -3.88
CA THR A 176 6.27 -1.55 -4.81
C THR A 176 5.09 -1.71 -5.77
N VAL A 177 4.20 -2.66 -5.48
CA VAL A 177 2.92 -2.81 -6.18
C VAL A 177 2.01 -1.67 -5.72
N ALA A 178 1.52 -0.87 -6.67
CA ALA A 178 0.54 0.18 -6.42
C ALA A 178 -0.87 -0.22 -6.91
N PRO A 179 -1.94 0.54 -6.61
CA PRO A 179 -3.27 0.33 -7.15
C PRO A 179 -3.32 0.69 -8.63
N PRO A 180 -4.22 0.10 -9.43
CA PRO A 180 -4.30 0.38 -10.87
C PRO A 180 -4.47 1.88 -11.17
N ILE A 181 -3.58 2.46 -12.00
CA ILE A 181 -3.59 3.90 -12.30
C ILE A 181 -4.89 4.35 -12.96
N HIS A 182 -5.56 3.44 -13.67
CA HIS A 182 -6.82 3.68 -14.33
C HIS A 182 -8.01 3.87 -13.36
N LEU A 183 -7.84 3.57 -12.06
CA LEU A 183 -8.78 4.01 -11.03
C LEU A 183 -8.66 5.51 -10.73
N TYR A 184 -7.52 6.15 -11.00
CA TYR A 184 -7.28 7.56 -10.67
C TYR A 184 -7.59 8.52 -11.83
N ASN A 185 -7.68 7.99 -13.06
CA ASN A 185 -8.18 8.74 -14.20
C ASN A 185 -8.78 7.79 -15.26
N PRO A 186 -10.04 7.96 -15.68
CA PRO A 186 -10.71 7.08 -16.64
C PRO A 186 -10.02 7.02 -18.00
N VAL A 187 -9.23 8.04 -18.38
CA VAL A 187 -8.50 8.03 -19.65
C VAL A 187 -7.55 6.84 -19.76
N PHE A 188 -6.91 6.42 -18.66
CA PHE A 188 -6.04 5.25 -18.69
C PHE A 188 -6.82 3.94 -18.86
N ALA A 189 -8.07 3.86 -18.40
CA ALA A 189 -8.93 2.69 -18.64
C ALA A 189 -9.35 2.65 -20.13
N HIS A 190 -9.76 3.79 -20.70
CA HIS A 190 -10.04 3.88 -22.14
C HIS A 190 -8.84 3.51 -23.01
N PHE A 191 -7.65 3.99 -22.65
CA PHE A 191 -6.41 3.63 -23.35
C PHE A 191 -6.23 2.11 -23.41
N LEU A 192 -6.41 1.43 -22.27
CA LEU A 192 -6.23 -0.01 -22.15
C LEU A 192 -7.26 -0.77 -22.99
N ASP A 193 -8.52 -0.34 -22.98
CA ASP A 193 -9.58 -0.94 -23.79
C ASP A 193 -9.31 -0.75 -25.29
N ASP A 194 -9.05 0.48 -25.72
CA ASP A 194 -8.77 0.82 -27.12
C ASP A 194 -7.52 0.07 -27.63
N ALA A 195 -6.46 0.01 -26.82
CA ALA A 195 -5.22 -0.69 -27.17
C ALA A 195 -5.42 -2.21 -27.31
N ALA A 196 -6.27 -2.80 -26.47
CA ALA A 196 -6.59 -4.22 -26.49
C ALA A 196 -7.65 -4.59 -27.53
N ASN A 197 -8.43 -3.63 -28.05
CA ASN A 197 -9.55 -3.87 -28.95
C ASN A 197 -9.09 -4.16 -30.39
N PRO A 198 -9.10 -5.42 -30.87
CA PRO A 198 -8.65 -5.73 -32.23
C PRO A 198 -9.52 -5.07 -33.31
N ALA A 199 -10.77 -4.73 -32.99
CA ALA A 199 -11.74 -4.11 -33.88
C ALA A 199 -11.68 -2.56 -33.88
N LEU A 200 -10.79 -1.95 -33.09
CA LEU A 200 -10.60 -0.50 -33.15
C LEU A 200 -10.11 -0.10 -34.56
N GLU A 201 -10.93 0.67 -35.27
CA GLU A 201 -10.54 1.24 -36.56
C GLU A 201 -9.44 2.27 -36.37
N VAL A 202 -8.35 2.10 -37.12
CA VAL A 202 -7.20 3.00 -37.09
C VAL A 202 -7.14 3.74 -38.43
N PRO A 203 -7.11 5.08 -38.44
CA PRO A 203 -7.05 5.83 -39.69
C PRO A 203 -5.83 5.47 -40.53
N ASP A 204 -5.99 5.34 -41.85
CA ASP A 204 -4.90 4.97 -42.79
C ASP A 204 -3.65 5.84 -42.64
N ARG A 205 -3.84 7.15 -42.39
CA ARG A 205 -2.74 8.09 -42.14
C ARG A 205 -1.87 7.67 -40.96
N VAL A 206 -2.46 7.11 -39.91
CA VAL A 206 -1.75 6.61 -38.72
C VAL A 206 -1.01 5.35 -39.08
N VAL A 207 -1.67 4.40 -39.75
CA VAL A 207 -1.05 3.14 -40.19
C VAL A 207 0.18 3.43 -41.07
N VAL A 208 0.06 4.33 -42.04
CA VAL A 208 1.18 4.74 -42.92
C VAL A 208 2.29 5.45 -42.12
N ALA A 209 1.95 6.32 -41.17
CA ALA A 209 2.94 6.97 -40.31
C ALA A 209 3.65 5.96 -39.41
N THR A 210 2.92 4.99 -38.85
CA THR A 210 3.47 3.89 -38.04
C THR A 210 4.39 3.00 -38.87
N ALA A 211 4.03 2.64 -40.10
CA ALA A 211 4.90 1.86 -40.98
C ALA A 211 6.22 2.59 -41.26
N LYS A 212 6.17 3.91 -41.48
CA LYS A 212 7.37 4.74 -41.63
C LYS A 212 8.20 4.79 -40.35
N LEU A 213 7.54 4.98 -39.20
CA LEU A 213 8.17 4.95 -37.88
C LEU A 213 8.92 3.62 -37.67
N MET A 214 8.25 2.48 -37.86
CA MET A 214 8.85 1.16 -37.68
C MET A 214 10.04 0.94 -38.61
N ARG A 215 9.93 1.32 -39.90
CA ARG A 215 11.05 1.26 -40.84
C ARG A 215 12.27 2.05 -40.35
N LYS A 216 12.05 3.29 -39.88
CA LYS A 216 13.14 4.13 -39.38
C LYS A 216 13.70 3.64 -38.05
N ALA A 217 12.84 3.13 -37.16
CA ALA A 217 13.24 2.56 -35.88
C ALA A 217 13.96 1.20 -36.02
N SER A 218 13.84 0.54 -37.18
CA SER A 218 14.57 -0.70 -37.51
C SER A 218 16.02 -0.45 -37.91
N ALA A 219 16.38 0.78 -38.28
CA ALA A 219 17.76 1.12 -38.60
C ALA A 219 18.58 1.24 -37.30
N VAL A 220 19.81 0.74 -37.35
CA VAL A 220 20.81 0.95 -36.29
C VAL A 220 21.58 2.22 -36.63
N TYR A 221 21.66 3.14 -35.68
CA TYR A 221 22.28 4.45 -35.85
C TYR A 221 23.61 4.53 -35.10
N ASP A 222 24.52 5.38 -35.56
CA ASP A 222 25.85 5.52 -34.96
C ASP A 222 25.82 6.13 -33.55
N ASN A 223 24.78 6.92 -33.24
CA ASN A 223 24.58 7.52 -31.92
C ASN A 223 23.12 7.93 -31.69
N GLU A 224 22.80 8.20 -30.42
CA GLU A 224 21.46 8.60 -29.95
C GLU A 224 20.91 9.84 -30.64
N TYR A 225 21.75 10.86 -30.88
CA TYR A 225 21.33 12.09 -31.54
C TYR A 225 20.83 11.83 -32.97
N THR A 226 21.61 11.08 -33.75
CA THR A 226 21.23 10.73 -35.13
C THR A 226 19.98 9.85 -35.19
N ARG A 227 19.81 8.95 -34.21
CA ARG A 227 18.61 8.14 -34.09
C ARG A 227 17.38 8.99 -33.79
N ARG A 228 17.48 9.87 -32.79
CA ARG A 228 16.42 10.81 -32.40
C ARG A 228 15.99 11.64 -33.60
N ASP A 229 16.93 12.27 -34.30
CA ASP A 229 16.64 13.07 -35.49
C ASP A 229 15.95 12.24 -36.60
N GLY A 230 16.44 11.02 -36.84
CA GLY A 230 15.86 10.10 -37.83
C GLY A 230 14.42 9.70 -37.51
N VAL A 231 14.12 9.33 -36.26
CA VAL A 231 12.88 8.65 -35.84
C VAL A 231 11.77 9.64 -35.46
N ARG A 232 12.12 10.74 -34.80
CA ARG A 232 11.18 11.60 -34.07
C ARG A 232 10.07 12.21 -34.91
N ASP A 233 10.35 12.67 -36.13
CA ASP A 233 9.32 13.20 -37.03
C ASP A 233 8.25 12.15 -37.38
N SER A 234 8.66 10.89 -37.56
CA SER A 234 7.73 9.80 -37.87
C SER A 234 6.92 9.38 -36.64
N LEU A 235 7.52 9.40 -35.46
CA LEU A 235 6.79 9.21 -34.20
C LEU A 235 5.76 10.32 -34.00
N LYS A 236 6.16 11.58 -34.22
CA LYS A 236 5.25 12.72 -34.09
C LYS A 236 4.02 12.59 -34.99
N LYS A 237 4.21 12.15 -36.22
CA LYS A 237 3.11 11.93 -37.18
C LYS A 237 2.22 10.75 -36.79
N ALA A 238 2.78 9.70 -36.20
CA ALA A 238 2.01 8.54 -35.76
C ALA A 238 1.15 8.85 -34.51
N VAL A 239 1.65 9.68 -33.59
CA VAL A 239 0.99 9.94 -32.29
C VAL A 239 0.21 11.26 -32.25
N TYR A 240 0.67 12.34 -32.88
CA TYR A 240 0.15 13.70 -32.58
C TYR A 240 -0.72 14.31 -33.68
N HIS A 241 -1.06 13.54 -34.71
CA HIS A 241 -1.76 14.07 -35.88
C HIS A 241 -3.17 14.64 -35.58
N GLU A 242 -3.77 14.32 -34.43
CA GLU A 242 -5.08 14.87 -33.98
C GLU A 242 -4.96 15.94 -32.90
N LEU A 243 -3.77 16.14 -32.33
CA LEU A 243 -3.54 17.22 -31.38
C LEU A 243 -3.41 18.52 -32.18
N VAL A 244 -4.49 19.30 -32.23
CA VAL A 244 -4.56 20.59 -32.94
C VAL A 244 -3.29 21.41 -32.69
N ALA A 245 -2.61 21.79 -33.77
CA ALA A 245 -1.45 22.65 -33.77
C ALA A 245 -1.77 23.96 -33.03
N GLY A 246 -1.01 24.27 -31.97
CA GLY A 246 -1.07 25.60 -31.32
C GLY A 246 -1.29 25.64 -29.80
N VAL A 247 -1.35 24.51 -29.08
CA VAL A 247 -1.47 24.53 -27.60
C VAL A 247 -0.56 23.50 -26.90
N VAL A 248 0.36 22.89 -27.66
CA VAL A 248 1.32 21.94 -27.10
C VAL A 248 2.71 22.46 -27.39
N ASP A 249 3.36 23.01 -26.37
CA ASP A 249 4.75 23.47 -26.46
C ASP A 249 5.67 22.25 -26.32
N ASP A 250 6.53 22.02 -27.30
CA ASP A 250 7.66 21.10 -27.18
C ASP A 250 8.65 21.70 -26.17
N TYR A 251 8.92 20.99 -25.07
CA TYR A 251 9.90 21.41 -24.07
C TYR A 251 10.98 20.37 -23.87
N ILE A 252 12.19 20.85 -23.61
CA ILE A 252 13.31 20.03 -23.16
C ILE A 252 13.17 19.86 -21.66
N LEU A 253 13.09 18.60 -21.23
CA LEU A 253 12.99 18.16 -19.84
C LEU A 253 14.40 17.80 -19.31
N PRO A 254 14.55 17.50 -18.00
CA PRO A 254 15.81 16.99 -17.49
C PRO A 254 16.31 15.79 -18.31
N ASP A 255 17.63 15.70 -18.53
CA ASP A 255 18.27 14.57 -19.23
C ASP A 255 17.88 14.46 -20.71
N ASP A 256 17.73 15.61 -21.38
CA ASP A 256 17.37 15.76 -22.80
C ASP A 256 16.04 15.10 -23.22
N ALA A 257 15.22 14.72 -22.25
CA ALA A 257 13.90 14.19 -22.48
C ALA A 257 12.97 15.23 -23.13
N VAL A 258 11.94 14.74 -23.81
CA VAL A 258 11.01 15.58 -24.56
C VAL A 258 9.66 15.56 -23.89
N GLY A 259 9.13 16.74 -23.58
CA GLY A 259 7.82 16.91 -22.96
C GLY A 259 6.83 17.60 -23.89
N TRP A 260 5.59 17.13 -23.85
CA TRP A 260 4.43 17.84 -24.38
C TRP A 260 3.57 18.31 -23.23
N THR A 261 3.26 19.60 -23.20
CA THR A 261 2.49 20.21 -22.11
C THR A 261 1.19 20.84 -22.61
N VAL A 262 0.25 21.07 -21.69
CA VAL A 262 -0.95 21.88 -21.90
C VAL A 262 -1.02 22.95 -20.83
N LEU A 263 -1.51 24.14 -21.19
CA LEU A 263 -1.88 25.17 -20.23
C LEU A 263 -3.24 24.83 -19.61
N SER A 264 -3.31 24.66 -18.30
CA SER A 264 -4.59 24.60 -17.58
C SER A 264 -5.25 25.97 -17.51
N ALA A 265 -6.54 25.99 -17.18
CA ALA A 265 -7.30 27.25 -17.06
C ALA A 265 -6.73 28.22 -16.02
N ASP A 266 -5.98 27.70 -15.03
CA ASP A 266 -5.29 28.50 -14.02
C ASP A 266 -3.90 29.01 -14.43
N GLY A 267 -3.48 28.77 -15.68
CA GLY A 267 -2.18 29.17 -16.22
C GLY A 267 -1.03 28.23 -15.87
N SER A 268 -1.27 27.14 -15.13
CA SER A 268 -0.23 26.14 -14.88
C SER A 268 0.09 25.34 -16.13
N ARG A 269 1.35 24.97 -16.31
CA ARG A 269 1.77 24.02 -17.35
C ARG A 269 1.70 22.60 -16.83
N VAL A 270 0.94 21.75 -17.52
CA VAL A 270 0.76 20.34 -17.15
C VAL A 270 1.36 19.45 -18.24
N PRO A 271 2.25 18.51 -17.90
CA PRO A 271 2.76 17.54 -18.86
C PRO A 271 1.68 16.53 -19.24
N LEU A 272 1.42 16.41 -20.54
CA LEU A 272 0.54 15.40 -21.12
C LEU A 272 1.32 14.13 -21.47
N LEU A 273 2.54 14.29 -21.96
CA LEU A 273 3.42 13.21 -22.35
C LEU A 273 4.88 13.59 -22.08
N MET A 274 5.65 12.63 -21.59
CA MET A 274 7.11 12.71 -21.48
C MET A 274 7.70 11.51 -22.21
N GLU A 275 8.67 11.77 -23.05
CA GLU A 275 9.35 10.77 -23.86
C GLU A 275 10.85 10.77 -23.54
N GLN A 276 11.37 9.57 -23.28
CA GLN A 276 12.80 9.29 -23.16
C GLN A 276 13.25 8.54 -24.41
N GLU A 277 14.19 9.12 -25.15
CA GLU A 277 14.74 8.55 -26.38
C GLU A 277 16.20 8.17 -26.17
N GLU A 278 16.50 6.87 -26.22
CA GLU A 278 17.86 6.32 -26.09
C GLU A 278 18.38 5.78 -27.44
N GLY A 279 19.70 5.67 -27.57
CA GLY A 279 20.36 5.21 -28.81
C GLY A 279 20.02 3.77 -29.18
N GLU A 280 20.24 2.82 -28.28
CA GLU A 280 19.78 1.43 -28.43
C GLU A 280 19.37 0.87 -27.08
N LEU A 281 18.53 -0.16 -27.09
CA LEU A 281 18.12 -0.80 -25.85
C LEU A 281 19.35 -1.35 -25.09
N GLY A 282 19.64 -0.76 -23.93
CA GLY A 282 20.75 -1.16 -23.07
C GLY A 282 22.11 -0.52 -23.41
N SER A 283 22.20 0.37 -24.41
CA SER A 283 23.49 1.00 -24.79
C SER A 283 24.09 1.88 -23.69
N ASN A 284 23.25 2.46 -22.83
CA ASN A 284 23.64 3.46 -21.83
C ASN A 284 23.58 2.92 -20.38
N GLY A 285 23.49 1.59 -20.19
CA GLY A 285 23.50 0.97 -18.85
C GLY A 285 22.24 1.21 -18.00
N CYS A 286 21.30 2.00 -18.50
CA CYS A 286 19.98 2.25 -17.92
C CYS A 286 18.86 1.61 -18.75
N ASP A 287 17.73 1.32 -18.10
CA ASP A 287 16.48 0.96 -18.77
C ASP A 287 15.72 2.26 -19.11
N PRO A 288 15.45 2.57 -20.40
CA PRO A 288 14.80 3.83 -20.81
C PRO A 288 13.46 4.06 -20.10
N SER A 289 12.73 2.98 -19.79
CA SER A 289 11.44 3.08 -19.11
C SER A 289 11.57 3.41 -17.61
N THR A 290 12.67 3.00 -16.98
CA THR A 290 13.04 3.38 -15.60
C THR A 290 13.48 4.84 -15.58
N GLN A 291 14.32 5.26 -16.52
CA GLN A 291 14.77 6.66 -16.68
C GLN A 291 13.59 7.61 -16.90
N ALA A 292 12.64 7.26 -17.78
CA ALA A 292 11.41 8.04 -17.97
C ALA A 292 10.60 8.21 -16.66
N SER A 293 10.59 7.19 -15.79
CA SER A 293 9.91 7.26 -14.50
C SER A 293 10.60 8.25 -13.55
N PHE A 294 11.95 8.31 -13.56
CA PHE A 294 12.71 9.31 -12.82
C PHE A 294 12.58 10.72 -13.42
N THR A 295 12.55 10.85 -14.75
CA THR A 295 12.30 12.13 -15.44
C THR A 295 10.94 12.70 -15.04
N MET A 296 9.89 11.87 -15.06
CA MET A 296 8.56 12.24 -14.59
C MET A 296 8.60 12.71 -13.13
N LEU A 297 9.17 11.91 -12.24
CA LEU A 297 9.28 12.25 -10.82
C LEU A 297 10.04 13.56 -10.58
N LYS A 298 11.16 13.76 -11.27
CA LYS A 298 12.01 14.96 -11.13
C LYS A 298 11.32 16.21 -11.67
N TYR A 299 10.65 16.11 -12.82
CA TYR A 299 9.87 17.21 -13.37
C TYR A 299 8.76 17.67 -12.41
N TRP A 300 7.95 16.74 -11.89
CA TRP A 300 6.86 17.08 -10.97
C TRP A 300 7.38 17.67 -9.66
N ALA A 301 8.53 17.20 -9.18
CA ALA A 301 9.18 17.74 -7.99
C ALA A 301 9.69 19.17 -8.21
N GLN A 302 10.31 19.47 -9.35
CA GLN A 302 10.85 20.80 -9.69
C GLN A 302 9.78 21.84 -10.02
N SER A 303 8.68 21.42 -10.65
CA SER A 303 7.63 22.32 -11.11
C SER A 303 6.67 22.78 -10.00
N ASN A 304 6.90 22.38 -8.74
CA ASN A 304 5.92 22.47 -7.64
C ASN A 304 4.53 21.90 -8.01
N ALA A 305 4.49 21.09 -9.08
CA ALA A 305 3.25 20.68 -9.68
C ALA A 305 2.73 19.45 -8.93
N LYS A 306 1.43 19.49 -8.65
CA LYS A 306 0.89 18.83 -7.45
C LYS A 306 0.37 17.40 -7.70
N ARG A 307 0.92 16.62 -8.62
CA ARG A 307 0.41 15.26 -8.92
C ARG A 307 1.54 14.32 -9.35
N ASN A 308 1.68 13.15 -8.72
CA ASN A 308 2.52 12.10 -9.29
C ASN A 308 2.04 10.70 -8.87
N ASN A 309 1.62 9.92 -9.86
CA ASN A 309 1.50 8.46 -9.79
C ASN A 309 2.00 7.94 -11.16
N SER A 310 3.09 7.17 -11.19
CA SER A 310 3.63 6.59 -12.43
C SER A 310 3.43 5.08 -12.44
N LYS A 311 2.89 4.56 -13.55
CA LYS A 311 2.72 3.12 -13.79
C LYS A 311 2.87 2.81 -15.27
N ARG A 312 3.46 1.65 -15.57
CA ARG A 312 3.51 1.11 -16.93
C ARG A 312 2.11 0.63 -17.33
N LEU A 313 1.66 1.02 -18.53
CA LEU A 313 0.34 0.69 -19.06
C LEU A 313 0.38 -0.28 -20.25
N THR A 314 1.54 -0.41 -20.89
CA THR A 314 1.78 -1.37 -21.98
C THR A 314 3.00 -2.22 -21.68
N ASP A 315 3.10 -3.35 -22.37
CA ASP A 315 4.32 -4.14 -22.50
C ASP A 315 5.41 -3.37 -23.28
N PHE A 316 6.64 -3.90 -23.25
CA PHE A 316 7.69 -3.46 -24.16
C PHE A 316 7.33 -3.88 -25.57
N MET A 317 7.17 -2.91 -26.48
CA MET A 317 6.81 -3.16 -27.86
C MET A 317 8.04 -3.14 -28.76
N TRP A 318 8.25 -4.22 -29.51
CA TRP A 318 9.27 -4.26 -30.55
C TRP A 318 8.79 -3.50 -31.79
N LEU A 319 9.54 -2.47 -32.20
CA LEU A 319 9.24 -1.65 -33.39
C LEU A 319 10.01 -2.07 -34.64
N GLY A 320 10.95 -3.01 -34.53
CA GLY A 320 11.72 -3.51 -35.67
C GLY A 320 10.86 -4.37 -36.61
N ASN A 321 11.06 -4.22 -37.91
CA ASN A 321 10.44 -5.07 -38.92
C ASN A 321 11.10 -6.45 -38.89
N GLY A 322 10.37 -7.46 -38.41
CA GLY A 322 10.93 -8.79 -38.13
C GLY A 322 10.62 -9.86 -39.18
N ALA A 323 9.55 -9.72 -39.97
CA ALA A 323 9.12 -10.80 -40.87
C ALA A 323 8.24 -10.34 -42.04
N VAL A 324 8.69 -10.69 -43.25
CA VAL A 324 8.09 -10.37 -44.57
C VAL A 324 6.58 -10.70 -44.68
N LEU A 325 6.07 -11.64 -43.87
CA LEU A 325 4.67 -12.11 -43.91
C LEU A 325 3.78 -11.59 -42.76
N THR A 326 4.33 -10.96 -41.72
CA THR A 326 3.55 -10.46 -40.57
C THR A 326 3.75 -8.96 -40.29
N ASP A 327 4.53 -8.28 -41.13
CA ASP A 327 4.80 -6.84 -41.02
C ASP A 327 3.51 -6.00 -40.94
N ASN A 328 2.47 -6.38 -41.68
CA ASN A 328 1.17 -5.71 -41.61
C ASN A 328 0.49 -5.91 -40.25
N THR A 329 0.43 -7.14 -39.73
CA THR A 329 -0.20 -7.43 -38.43
C THR A 329 0.49 -6.71 -37.28
N GLN A 330 1.83 -6.71 -37.27
CA GLN A 330 2.61 -5.98 -36.28
C GLN A 330 2.40 -4.46 -36.43
N CYS A 331 2.42 -3.95 -37.67
CA CYS A 331 2.16 -2.53 -37.94
C CYS A 331 0.78 -2.10 -37.46
N PHE A 332 -0.28 -2.86 -37.75
CA PHE A 332 -1.63 -2.59 -37.25
C PHE A 332 -1.70 -2.66 -35.72
N ARG A 333 -1.01 -3.60 -35.07
CA ARG A 333 -0.93 -3.66 -33.60
C ARG A 333 -0.28 -2.39 -33.03
N VAL A 334 0.87 -1.98 -33.56
CA VAL A 334 1.56 -0.77 -33.11
C VAL A 334 0.72 0.47 -33.40
N ALA A 335 0.13 0.56 -34.59
CA ALA A 335 -0.69 1.70 -35.01
C ALA A 335 -1.92 1.86 -34.11
N ARG A 336 -2.55 0.75 -33.70
CA ARG A 336 -3.66 0.76 -32.74
C ARG A 336 -3.24 1.35 -31.40
N ILE A 337 -2.10 0.93 -30.87
CA ILE A 337 -1.61 1.42 -29.57
C ILE A 337 -1.26 2.92 -29.65
N LEU A 338 -0.58 3.34 -30.71
CA LEU A 338 -0.26 4.77 -30.93
C LEU A 338 -1.53 5.61 -31.14
N HIS A 339 -2.52 5.11 -31.87
CA HIS A 339 -3.81 5.77 -32.05
C HIS A 339 -4.60 5.88 -30.73
N SER A 340 -4.58 4.82 -29.92
CA SER A 340 -5.18 4.80 -28.59
C SER A 340 -4.52 5.84 -27.67
N LEU A 341 -3.19 5.99 -27.78
CA LEU A 341 -2.44 7.04 -27.08
C LEU A 341 -2.87 8.43 -27.58
N THR A 342 -3.00 8.65 -28.90
CA THR A 342 -3.49 9.92 -29.46
C THR A 342 -4.84 10.33 -28.87
N ARG A 343 -5.82 9.41 -28.88
CA ARG A 343 -7.16 9.63 -28.32
C ARG A 343 -7.10 9.97 -26.84
N SER A 344 -6.27 9.25 -26.09
CA SER A 344 -6.06 9.47 -24.66
C SER A 344 -5.44 10.84 -24.37
N LEU A 345 -4.44 11.26 -25.15
CA LEU A 345 -3.83 12.59 -25.03
C LEU A 345 -4.84 13.70 -25.33
N ALA A 346 -5.73 13.51 -26.30
CA ALA A 346 -6.81 14.46 -26.59
C ALA A 346 -7.79 14.58 -25.41
N HIS A 347 -8.14 13.47 -24.77
CA HIS A 347 -8.98 13.48 -23.56
C HIS A 347 -8.28 14.15 -22.37
N LEU A 348 -7.01 13.82 -22.11
CA LEU A 348 -6.23 14.47 -21.06
C LEU A 348 -6.08 15.97 -21.31
N ARG A 349 -5.83 16.39 -22.56
CA ARG A 349 -5.76 17.80 -22.94
C ARG A 349 -7.07 18.51 -22.58
N LYS A 350 -8.22 17.95 -22.96
CA LYS A 350 -9.54 18.52 -22.62
C LYS A 350 -9.72 18.59 -21.10
N TYR A 351 -9.41 17.51 -20.39
CA TYR A 351 -9.52 17.46 -18.93
C TYR A 351 -8.68 18.55 -18.24
N TYR A 352 -7.37 18.60 -18.54
CA TYR A 352 -6.46 19.56 -17.91
C TYR A 352 -6.75 21.01 -18.30
N ALA A 353 -7.21 21.26 -19.53
CA ALA A 353 -7.64 22.59 -19.96
C ALA A 353 -8.83 23.13 -19.15
N THR A 354 -9.67 22.26 -18.58
CA THR A 354 -10.82 22.67 -17.76
C THR A 354 -10.52 22.77 -16.25
N LEU A 355 -9.34 22.36 -15.81
CA LEU A 355 -9.00 22.43 -14.39
C LEU A 355 -8.74 23.86 -13.95
N THR A 356 -9.53 24.32 -12.98
CA THR A 356 -9.33 25.57 -12.25
C THR A 356 -8.55 25.32 -10.96
N SER A 357 -7.69 26.27 -10.57
CA SER A 357 -6.97 26.19 -9.29
C SER A 357 -7.97 26.30 -8.13
N SER A 358 -8.06 25.23 -7.34
CA SER A 358 -8.72 25.27 -6.03
C SER A 358 -7.70 25.73 -4.98
N THR A 359 -8.09 26.67 -4.13
CA THR A 359 -7.29 27.20 -3.01
C THR A 359 -6.94 26.14 -1.97
N ASN A 360 -7.75 25.09 -1.85
CA ASN A 360 -7.44 23.89 -1.08
C ASN A 360 -6.95 22.78 -2.01
N PRO A 361 -5.74 22.21 -1.82
CA PRO A 361 -5.31 21.06 -2.60
C PRO A 361 -6.32 19.93 -2.35
N PRO A 362 -7.05 19.47 -3.38
CA PRO A 362 -8.08 18.49 -3.15
C PRO A 362 -7.44 17.18 -2.68
N SER A 363 -7.98 16.63 -1.60
CA SER A 363 -7.68 15.29 -1.10
C SER A 363 -7.85 14.21 -2.18
N SER A 364 -8.59 14.53 -3.25
CA SER A 364 -8.86 13.69 -4.42
C SER A 364 -7.63 13.10 -5.11
N ARG A 365 -6.41 13.63 -4.93
CA ARG A 365 -5.21 13.04 -5.57
C ARG A 365 -4.82 11.69 -4.99
N PHE A 366 -5.18 11.45 -3.73
CA PHE A 366 -4.80 10.23 -3.01
C PHE A 366 -5.87 9.15 -3.13
N PHE A 367 -7.03 9.50 -3.68
CA PHE A 367 -8.17 8.63 -3.79
C PHE A 367 -8.51 8.35 -5.26
N PRO A 368 -9.15 7.21 -5.55
CA PRO A 368 -9.67 6.92 -6.88
C PRO A 368 -10.67 7.98 -7.39
N PHE A 369 -10.82 8.04 -8.71
CA PHE A 369 -11.74 8.92 -9.42
C PHE A 369 -13.24 8.60 -9.19
N PRO A 370 -13.67 7.32 -9.09
CA PRO A 370 -15.08 7.00 -8.85
C PRO A 370 -15.60 7.60 -7.54
N THR A 371 -16.69 8.36 -7.59
CA THR A 371 -17.28 9.04 -6.41
C THR A 371 -18.79 8.81 -6.30
N SER A 372 -19.29 7.79 -6.98
CA SER A 372 -20.69 7.42 -6.94
C SER A 372 -20.91 5.98 -7.35
N PHE A 373 -21.99 5.36 -6.89
CA PHE A 373 -22.43 4.04 -7.29
C PHE A 373 -23.94 4.03 -7.57
N HIS A 374 -24.42 2.97 -8.24
CA HIS A 374 -25.83 2.79 -8.58
C HIS A 374 -26.33 1.51 -7.89
N PRO A 375 -26.98 1.61 -6.71
CA PRO A 375 -27.59 0.46 -6.07
C PRO A 375 -28.57 -0.23 -7.02
N ASN A 376 -28.74 -1.55 -6.88
CA ASN A 376 -29.74 -2.29 -7.66
C ASN A 376 -31.12 -1.67 -7.44
N HIS A 377 -31.75 -1.18 -8.50
CA HIS A 377 -33.05 -0.49 -8.49
C HIS A 377 -33.09 0.82 -7.67
N GLY A 378 -31.95 1.45 -7.41
CA GLY A 378 -31.83 2.71 -6.67
C GLY A 378 -31.44 3.91 -7.53
N LEU A 379 -31.58 5.10 -6.96
CA LEU A 379 -30.98 6.31 -7.52
C LEU A 379 -29.46 6.30 -7.34
N LYS A 380 -28.75 7.01 -8.21
CA LYS A 380 -27.30 7.24 -8.09
C LYS A 380 -26.97 7.84 -6.72
N ILE A 381 -26.12 7.17 -5.96
CA ILE A 381 -25.62 7.67 -4.67
C ILE A 381 -24.21 8.21 -4.88
N SER A 382 -24.02 9.50 -4.56
CA SER A 382 -22.70 10.13 -4.56
C SER A 382 -22.05 10.05 -3.18
N PHE A 383 -20.74 9.93 -3.14
CA PHE A 383 -19.96 9.90 -1.90
C PHE A 383 -18.67 10.72 -2.02
N GLU A 384 -18.00 10.90 -0.89
CA GLU A 384 -16.64 11.43 -0.81
C GLU A 384 -15.76 10.52 0.04
N TYR A 385 -14.48 10.46 -0.33
CA TYR A 385 -13.48 9.70 0.41
C TYR A 385 -13.09 10.43 1.69
N LEU A 386 -13.08 9.71 2.80
CA LEU A 386 -12.60 10.20 4.09
C LEU A 386 -11.18 9.70 4.37
N GLN A 387 -10.95 8.40 4.18
CA GLN A 387 -9.73 7.73 4.63
C GLN A 387 -9.45 6.44 3.86
N ALA A 388 -8.17 6.13 3.62
CA ALA A 388 -7.73 4.81 3.20
C ALA A 388 -7.66 3.87 4.42
N LEU A 389 -8.27 2.69 4.34
CA LEU A 389 -8.39 1.77 5.48
C LEU A 389 -7.22 0.79 5.60
N GLU A 390 -6.41 0.64 4.55
CA GLU A 390 -5.19 -0.17 4.61
C GLU A 390 -3.94 0.72 4.70
N ARG A 391 -2.96 0.26 5.48
CA ARG A 391 -1.66 0.94 5.58
C ARG A 391 -0.82 0.62 4.35
N GLY A 392 -0.52 1.63 3.54
CA GLY A 392 0.42 1.50 2.43
C GLY A 392 -0.05 2.25 1.19
N SER A 393 0.80 2.26 0.17
CA SER A 393 0.50 2.86 -1.13
C SER A 393 -0.40 1.98 -1.99
N ALA A 394 -0.49 0.68 -1.72
CA ALA A 394 -1.28 -0.32 -2.45
C ALA A 394 -2.77 -0.35 -2.09
N CYS A 395 -3.24 0.56 -1.23
CA CYS A 395 -4.58 0.51 -0.67
C CYS A 395 -5.67 0.60 -1.75
N VAL A 396 -6.64 -0.31 -1.67
CA VAL A 396 -7.83 -0.34 -2.54
C VAL A 396 -9.14 -0.28 -1.77
N ILE A 397 -9.08 -0.03 -0.46
CA ILE A 397 -10.22 -0.04 0.48
C ILE A 397 -10.30 1.30 1.20
N PHE A 398 -11.45 1.97 1.10
CA PHE A 398 -11.61 3.35 1.55
C PHE A 398 -12.87 3.52 2.39
N LYS A 399 -12.76 4.28 3.48
CA LYS A 399 -13.89 4.81 4.24
C LYS A 399 -14.41 6.04 3.52
N CYS A 400 -15.71 6.08 3.25
CA CYS A 400 -16.35 7.18 2.55
C CYS A 400 -17.62 7.64 3.28
N ARG A 401 -18.10 8.83 2.91
CA ARG A 401 -19.35 9.43 3.38
C ARG A 401 -20.27 9.72 2.21
N THR A 402 -21.54 9.32 2.28
CA THR A 402 -22.53 9.68 1.24
C THR A 402 -22.88 11.17 1.30
N LYS A 403 -23.26 11.75 0.15
CA LYS A 403 -23.65 13.16 0.01
C LYS A 403 -25.17 13.37 0.05
N GLU A 404 -25.89 12.44 0.64
CA GLU A 404 -27.35 12.52 0.82
C GLU A 404 -27.70 13.43 2.00
N GLU A 405 -28.98 13.80 2.17
CA GLU A 405 -29.45 14.64 3.29
C GLU A 405 -29.08 14.08 4.67
N LEU A 406 -29.08 12.74 4.79
CA LEU A 406 -28.58 12.02 5.95
C LEU A 406 -27.34 11.22 5.54
N PRO A 407 -26.13 11.81 5.71
CA PRO A 407 -24.88 11.15 5.34
C PRO A 407 -24.67 9.84 6.09
N ARG A 408 -24.26 8.82 5.36
CA ARG A 408 -23.90 7.51 5.91
C ARG A 408 -22.42 7.25 5.70
N ILE A 409 -21.80 6.56 6.65
CA ILE A 409 -20.44 6.06 6.49
C ILE A 409 -20.50 4.69 5.84
N LEU A 410 -19.66 4.50 4.82
CA LEU A 410 -19.58 3.25 4.08
C LEU A 410 -18.12 2.92 3.76
N VAL A 411 -17.90 1.70 3.26
CA VAL A 411 -16.62 1.25 2.74
C VAL A 411 -16.73 1.03 1.23
N VAL A 412 -15.79 1.58 0.47
CA VAL A 412 -15.61 1.33 -0.97
C VAL A 412 -14.33 0.53 -1.18
N LYS A 413 -14.44 -0.64 -1.81
CA LYS A 413 -13.33 -1.50 -2.22
C LYS A 413 -13.31 -1.68 -3.73
N PHE A 414 -12.12 -1.83 -4.31
CA PHE A 414 -11.94 -2.20 -5.72
C PHE A 414 -11.24 -3.55 -5.84
N ALA A 415 -11.84 -4.50 -6.57
CA ALA A 415 -11.31 -5.84 -6.75
C ALA A 415 -11.71 -6.43 -8.10
N GLN A 416 -10.89 -7.35 -8.65
CA GLN A 416 -11.24 -8.06 -9.90
C GLN A 416 -12.25 -9.18 -9.66
N THR A 417 -12.04 -9.96 -8.59
CA THR A 417 -12.92 -11.04 -8.16
C THR A 417 -13.55 -10.69 -6.83
N TYR A 418 -14.81 -11.10 -6.63
CA TYR A 418 -15.50 -10.88 -5.37
C TYR A 418 -16.64 -11.88 -5.20
N GLY A 419 -16.65 -12.59 -4.07
CA GLY A 419 -17.66 -13.56 -3.69
C GLY A 419 -18.96 -12.92 -3.19
N SER A 420 -19.62 -12.12 -4.04
CA SER A 420 -20.82 -11.37 -3.64
C SER A 420 -21.96 -12.26 -3.13
N ALA A 421 -22.15 -13.44 -3.71
CA ALA A 421 -23.20 -14.37 -3.27
C ALA A 421 -22.97 -14.90 -1.84
N ALA A 422 -21.71 -15.24 -1.49
CA ALA A 422 -21.33 -15.65 -0.15
C ALA A 422 -21.44 -14.48 0.84
N HIS A 423 -21.02 -13.28 0.43
CA HIS A 423 -21.19 -12.06 1.22
C HIS A 423 -22.66 -11.78 1.51
N GLU A 424 -23.52 -11.73 0.49
CA GLU A 424 -24.96 -11.49 0.64
C GLU A 424 -25.63 -12.52 1.55
N LEU A 425 -25.25 -13.80 1.46
CA LEU A 425 -25.74 -14.85 2.35
C LEU A 425 -25.45 -14.52 3.82
N LEU A 426 -24.20 -14.19 4.14
CA LEU A 426 -23.82 -13.83 5.51
C LEU A 426 -24.40 -12.49 5.96
N ALA A 427 -24.51 -11.52 5.06
CA ALA A 427 -25.06 -10.20 5.36
C ALA A 427 -26.54 -10.28 5.78
N ARG A 428 -27.35 -11.14 5.14
CA ARG A 428 -28.76 -11.35 5.51
C ARG A 428 -28.93 -11.87 6.94
N GLU A 429 -27.98 -12.67 7.42
CA GLU A 429 -27.95 -13.21 8.78
C GLU A 429 -27.23 -12.28 9.78
N GLY A 430 -26.78 -11.11 9.34
CA GLY A 430 -26.02 -10.17 10.15
C GLY A 430 -24.58 -10.62 10.47
N LEU A 431 -24.05 -11.60 9.74
CA LEU A 431 -22.73 -12.22 9.91
C LEU A 431 -21.64 -11.62 8.99
N ALA A 432 -22.01 -10.64 8.18
CA ALA A 432 -21.13 -9.80 7.39
C ALA A 432 -21.70 -8.36 7.38
N PRO A 433 -20.95 -7.35 6.90
CA PRO A 433 -21.50 -6.04 6.60
C PRO A 433 -22.61 -6.13 5.55
N GLN A 434 -23.55 -5.17 5.53
CA GLN A 434 -24.49 -5.11 4.40
C GLN A 434 -23.77 -4.78 3.09
N LEU A 435 -23.94 -5.61 2.06
CA LEU A 435 -23.45 -5.34 0.71
C LEU A 435 -24.42 -4.39 0.00
N LEU A 436 -23.98 -3.17 -0.28
CA LEU A 436 -24.80 -2.10 -0.89
C LEU A 436 -24.67 -2.08 -2.42
N TYR A 437 -23.51 -2.45 -2.94
CA TYR A 437 -23.25 -2.54 -4.38
C TYR A 437 -22.07 -3.47 -4.66
N CYS A 438 -22.18 -4.25 -5.74
CA CYS A 438 -21.07 -5.01 -6.29
C CYS A 438 -21.26 -5.08 -7.81
N GLY A 439 -20.50 -4.29 -8.54
CA GLY A 439 -20.69 -4.15 -9.98
C GLY A 439 -19.58 -3.36 -10.68
N PRO A 440 -19.79 -2.96 -11.94
CA PRO A 440 -18.83 -2.15 -12.68
C PRO A 440 -18.43 -0.88 -11.92
N VAL A 441 -17.19 -0.45 -12.10
CA VAL A 441 -16.67 0.80 -11.49
C VAL A 441 -17.47 2.02 -11.94
N ASP A 442 -17.82 2.07 -13.23
CA ASP A 442 -18.73 3.04 -13.81
C ASP A 442 -19.71 2.30 -14.73
N PRO A 443 -21.02 2.28 -14.43
CA PRO A 443 -22.01 1.57 -15.25
C PRO A 443 -22.52 2.40 -16.44
N SER A 444 -21.95 3.58 -16.70
CA SER A 444 -22.35 4.42 -17.83
C SER A 444 -22.09 3.71 -19.17
N PRO A 445 -22.94 3.89 -20.21
CA PRO A 445 -22.77 3.19 -21.50
C PRO A 445 -21.41 3.40 -22.18
N ASP A 446 -20.84 4.60 -22.01
CA ASP A 446 -19.55 4.99 -22.59
C ASP A 446 -18.38 4.74 -21.61
N ALA A 447 -18.61 4.10 -20.46
CA ALA A 447 -17.56 3.85 -19.50
C ALA A 447 -16.57 2.79 -20.00
N PRO A 448 -15.28 2.91 -19.68
CA PRO A 448 -14.32 1.87 -19.99
C PRO A 448 -14.54 0.64 -19.10
N SER A 449 -13.98 -0.50 -19.49
CA SER A 449 -14.12 -1.78 -18.78
C SER A 449 -13.44 -1.81 -17.41
N TYR A 450 -12.51 -0.88 -17.17
CA TYR A 450 -11.57 -0.90 -16.04
C TYR A 450 -10.88 -2.26 -15.86
N GLN A 451 -10.58 -2.97 -16.95
CA GLN A 451 -10.02 -4.33 -16.93
C GLN A 451 -10.82 -5.31 -16.04
N ASN A 452 -12.16 -5.20 -16.08
CA ASN A 452 -13.10 -5.98 -15.28
C ASN A 452 -12.99 -5.75 -13.76
N LEU A 453 -12.36 -4.65 -13.31
CA LEU A 453 -12.45 -4.25 -11.92
C LEU A 453 -13.91 -4.00 -11.54
N LYS A 454 -14.26 -4.42 -10.33
CA LYS A 454 -15.52 -4.13 -9.69
C LYS A 454 -15.31 -3.10 -8.61
N MET A 455 -16.34 -2.27 -8.42
CA MET A 455 -16.50 -1.48 -7.21
C MET A 455 -17.45 -2.22 -6.27
N ILE A 456 -17.01 -2.39 -5.03
CA ILE A 456 -17.75 -3.03 -3.97
C ILE A 456 -18.03 -1.95 -2.92
N VAL A 457 -19.30 -1.74 -2.62
CA VAL A 457 -19.74 -0.78 -1.60
C VAL A 457 -20.45 -1.55 -0.51
N MET A 458 -20.02 -1.39 0.73
CA MET A 458 -20.59 -2.08 1.88
C MET A 458 -20.73 -1.16 3.08
N GLU A 459 -21.53 -1.58 4.05
CA GLU A 459 -21.64 -0.94 5.36
C GLU A 459 -20.28 -0.80 6.04
N TYR A 460 -20.06 0.33 6.70
CA TYR A 460 -18.94 0.49 7.62
C TYR A 460 -19.30 -0.13 8.97
N ILE A 461 -18.50 -1.10 9.43
CA ILE A 461 -18.64 -1.69 10.75
C ILE A 461 -17.78 -0.91 11.74
N ASP A 462 -18.41 -0.45 12.81
CA ASP A 462 -17.71 0.08 13.97
C ASP A 462 -17.31 -1.09 14.88
N GLY A 463 -16.03 -1.44 14.87
CA GLY A 463 -15.48 -2.61 15.52
C GLY A 463 -14.01 -2.84 15.21
N GLU A 464 -13.44 -3.90 15.74
CA GLU A 464 -12.02 -4.23 15.61
C GLU A 464 -11.83 -5.58 14.90
N THR A 465 -10.82 -5.67 14.05
CA THR A 465 -10.38 -6.98 13.53
C THR A 465 -9.72 -7.79 14.64
N VAL A 466 -9.84 -9.11 14.61
CA VAL A 466 -9.15 -10.02 15.54
C VAL A 466 -7.63 -9.76 15.56
N ALA A 467 -7.05 -9.33 14.44
CA ALA A 467 -5.63 -8.96 14.35
C ALA A 467 -5.26 -7.70 15.16
N ALA A 468 -6.21 -6.78 15.32
CA ALA A 468 -6.01 -5.50 16.00
C ALA A 468 -6.39 -5.56 17.49
N MET A 469 -7.25 -6.50 17.89
CA MET A 469 -7.68 -6.65 19.28
C MET A 469 -6.48 -6.93 20.20
N GLU A 470 -6.38 -6.12 21.25
CA GLU A 470 -5.44 -6.32 22.37
C GLU A 470 -6.09 -7.01 23.57
N GLY A 471 -7.42 -6.93 23.69
CA GLY A 471 -8.21 -7.58 24.73
C GLY A 471 -8.58 -9.04 24.43
N GLY A 472 -9.38 -9.63 25.33
CA GLY A 472 -9.96 -10.96 25.11
C GLY A 472 -11.04 -10.96 24.04
N PHE A 473 -11.39 -12.15 23.54
CA PHE A 473 -12.48 -12.33 22.60
C PHE A 473 -13.84 -12.39 23.34
N PRO A 474 -14.95 -12.00 22.68
CA PRO A 474 -16.28 -12.07 23.29
C PRO A 474 -16.70 -13.51 23.60
N ASP A 475 -17.61 -13.66 24.56
CA ASP A 475 -18.16 -14.97 24.90
C ASP A 475 -18.82 -15.61 23.68
N GLY A 476 -18.55 -16.91 23.48
CA GLY A 476 -19.07 -17.66 22.34
C GLY A 476 -18.46 -17.27 20.99
N PHE A 477 -17.34 -16.54 20.93
CA PHE A 477 -16.63 -16.21 19.69
C PHE A 477 -16.42 -17.43 18.78
N GLU A 478 -15.93 -18.55 19.31
CA GLU A 478 -15.75 -19.81 18.56
C GLU A 478 -17.07 -20.34 17.99
N ALA A 479 -18.15 -20.32 18.79
CA ALA A 479 -19.45 -20.79 18.36
C ALA A 479 -20.02 -19.90 17.24
N GLN A 480 -19.86 -18.57 17.33
CA GLN A 480 -20.24 -17.64 16.28
C GLN A 480 -19.46 -17.91 14.99
N LEU A 481 -18.12 -18.03 15.08
CA LEU A 481 -17.27 -18.28 13.92
C LEU A 481 -17.57 -19.63 13.25
N THR A 482 -17.79 -20.67 14.05
CA THR A 482 -18.20 -22.00 13.56
C THR A 482 -19.54 -21.95 12.85
N ARG A 483 -20.52 -21.20 13.38
CA ARG A 483 -21.81 -20.98 12.73
C ARG A 483 -21.65 -20.31 11.36
N ILE A 484 -20.77 -19.30 11.26
CA ILE A 484 -20.52 -18.60 9.99
C ILE A 484 -20.00 -19.56 8.92
N VAL A 485 -18.95 -20.33 9.26
CA VAL A 485 -18.33 -21.28 8.32
C VAL A 485 -19.31 -22.37 7.91
N SER A 486 -20.07 -22.90 8.88
CA SER A 486 -21.10 -23.92 8.59
C SER A 486 -22.18 -23.38 7.65
N LEU A 487 -22.66 -22.15 7.88
CA LEU A 487 -23.67 -21.54 7.01
C LEU A 487 -23.19 -21.38 5.56
N LEU A 488 -21.93 -21.00 5.35
CA LEU A 488 -21.35 -20.96 4.00
C LEU A 488 -21.34 -22.35 3.36
N HIS A 489 -20.82 -23.34 4.09
CA HIS A 489 -20.65 -24.73 3.61
C HIS A 489 -21.99 -25.39 3.30
N ASP A 490 -22.99 -25.22 4.18
CA ASP A 490 -24.35 -25.75 4.00
C ASP A 490 -25.04 -25.17 2.75
N ASN A 491 -24.60 -24.01 2.27
CA ASN A 491 -25.09 -23.36 1.06
C ASN A 491 -24.14 -23.54 -0.14
N GLY A 492 -23.13 -24.42 -0.04
CA GLY A 492 -22.20 -24.75 -1.13
C GLY A 492 -21.14 -23.67 -1.41
N TYR A 493 -20.87 -22.79 -0.46
CA TYR A 493 -19.84 -21.76 -0.56
C TYR A 493 -18.62 -22.08 0.31
N VAL A 494 -17.47 -21.62 -0.14
CA VAL A 494 -16.20 -21.64 0.60
C VAL A 494 -15.70 -20.20 0.77
N TYR A 495 -14.98 -19.94 1.86
CA TYR A 495 -14.46 -18.61 2.18
C TYR A 495 -13.02 -18.42 1.69
N GLY A 496 -12.14 -19.36 2.00
CA GLY A 496 -10.77 -19.45 1.51
C GLY A 496 -9.75 -18.54 2.19
N ASP A 497 -10.16 -17.46 2.85
CA ASP A 497 -9.25 -16.50 3.50
C ASP A 497 -9.56 -16.24 4.99
N LEU A 498 -9.87 -17.30 5.74
CA LEU A 498 -10.27 -17.16 7.15
C LEU A 498 -9.05 -16.89 8.04
N ARG A 499 -8.71 -15.62 8.23
CA ARG A 499 -7.55 -15.15 9.02
C ARG A 499 -7.90 -13.94 9.90
N GLN A 500 -7.04 -13.64 10.87
CA GLN A 500 -7.29 -12.63 11.90
C GLN A 500 -7.67 -11.25 11.33
N PRO A 501 -7.08 -10.78 10.21
CA PRO A 501 -7.46 -9.48 9.63
C PRO A 501 -8.87 -9.47 9.00
N ASN A 502 -9.42 -10.65 8.66
CA ASN A 502 -10.67 -10.81 7.92
C ASN A 502 -11.86 -11.18 8.83
N VAL A 503 -11.63 -11.22 10.14
CA VAL A 503 -12.66 -11.45 11.16
C VAL A 503 -12.76 -10.19 12.01
N MET A 504 -13.94 -9.57 12.04
CA MET A 504 -14.23 -8.41 12.88
C MET A 504 -15.16 -8.78 14.03
N VAL A 505 -14.93 -8.15 15.18
CA VAL A 505 -15.87 -8.09 16.30
C VAL A 505 -16.48 -6.69 16.31
N ALA A 506 -17.78 -6.60 16.04
CA ALA A 506 -18.51 -5.34 16.08
C ALA A 506 -18.75 -4.88 17.53
N GLY A 507 -19.09 -3.61 17.73
CA GLY A 507 -19.35 -3.05 19.06
C GLY A 507 -20.48 -3.72 19.86
N ASP A 508 -21.29 -4.56 19.23
CA ASP A 508 -22.31 -5.40 19.86
C ASP A 508 -21.86 -6.85 20.10
N GLU A 509 -20.54 -7.08 20.08
CA GLU A 509 -19.88 -8.37 20.28
C GLU A 509 -20.18 -9.44 19.21
N ARG A 510 -20.85 -9.07 18.11
CA ARG A 510 -21.09 -9.99 16.99
C ARG A 510 -19.85 -10.15 16.13
N VAL A 511 -19.53 -11.40 15.82
CA VAL A 511 -18.48 -11.76 14.88
C VAL A 511 -19.00 -11.59 13.46
N LYS A 512 -18.24 -10.89 12.62
CA LYS A 512 -18.53 -10.68 11.21
C LYS A 512 -17.31 -11.04 10.37
N LEU A 513 -17.54 -11.68 9.22
CA LEU A 513 -16.49 -11.83 8.21
C LEU A 513 -16.46 -10.61 7.28
N ILE A 514 -15.25 -10.22 6.92
CA ILE A 514 -14.95 -9.16 5.95
C ILE A 514 -13.90 -9.66 4.95
N ASP A 515 -13.90 -9.07 3.76
CA ASP A 515 -13.04 -9.48 2.64
C ASP A 515 -13.42 -10.83 2.01
N PHE A 516 -14.25 -10.75 0.96
CA PHE A 516 -14.77 -11.91 0.22
C PHE A 516 -14.10 -12.09 -1.14
N ASP A 517 -12.89 -11.55 -1.35
CA ASP A 517 -12.22 -11.59 -2.66
C ASP A 517 -12.01 -13.02 -3.19
N TRP A 518 -11.86 -13.99 -2.29
CA TRP A 518 -11.61 -15.41 -2.59
C TRP A 518 -12.83 -16.30 -2.38
N ALA A 519 -13.86 -15.78 -1.71
CA ALA A 519 -15.06 -16.55 -1.43
C ALA A 519 -15.82 -16.85 -2.72
N GLY A 520 -16.46 -18.00 -2.76
CA GLY A 520 -17.21 -18.43 -3.95
C GLY A 520 -17.80 -19.82 -3.79
N LYS A 521 -18.35 -20.37 -4.86
CA LYS A 521 -18.90 -21.73 -4.83
C LYS A 521 -17.78 -22.76 -4.71
N GLU A 522 -18.01 -23.79 -3.93
CA GLU A 522 -17.12 -24.94 -3.88
C GLU A 522 -17.01 -25.60 -5.27
N GLY A 523 -15.79 -25.97 -5.66
CA GLY A 523 -15.50 -26.52 -6.99
C GLY A 523 -15.31 -25.46 -8.09
N GLU A 524 -15.58 -24.18 -7.82
CA GLU A 524 -15.34 -23.06 -8.74
C GLU A 524 -14.34 -22.03 -8.18
N ALA A 525 -14.41 -21.74 -6.89
CA ALA A 525 -13.55 -20.75 -6.25
C ALA A 525 -12.07 -21.20 -6.23
N THR A 526 -11.15 -20.30 -6.59
CA THR A 526 -9.71 -20.59 -6.68
C THR A 526 -8.87 -19.59 -5.92
N TYR A 527 -7.74 -20.05 -5.37
CA TYR A 527 -6.72 -19.17 -4.82
C TYR A 527 -6.04 -18.31 -5.91
N PRO A 528 -5.55 -17.10 -5.55
CA PRO A 528 -4.84 -16.25 -6.51
C PRO A 528 -3.52 -16.87 -6.96
N ILE A 529 -3.02 -16.41 -8.12
CA ILE A 529 -1.73 -16.86 -8.68
C ILE A 529 -0.54 -16.56 -7.75
N ASN A 530 -0.61 -15.48 -6.98
CA ASN A 530 0.44 -15.04 -6.06
C ASN A 530 0.14 -15.46 -4.61
N LEU A 531 -0.13 -16.75 -4.39
CA LEU A 531 -0.38 -17.30 -3.06
C LEU A 531 0.93 -17.40 -2.25
N ALA A 532 0.96 -16.80 -1.05
CA ALA A 532 2.14 -16.85 -0.18
C ALA A 532 2.49 -18.28 0.24
N LYS A 533 3.79 -18.62 0.30
CA LYS A 533 4.22 -19.97 0.71
C LYS A 533 4.19 -20.09 2.25
N ASN A 534 3.72 -21.23 2.76
CA ASN A 534 3.78 -21.66 4.17
C ASN A 534 2.79 -21.02 5.16
N MET A 535 1.73 -20.35 4.68
CA MET A 535 0.69 -19.78 5.56
C MET A 535 -0.66 -20.50 5.44
N TRP A 536 -0.80 -21.43 4.49
CA TRP A 536 -2.09 -21.98 4.07
C TRP A 536 -2.26 -23.45 4.44
N PRO A 537 -3.50 -23.95 4.55
CA PRO A 537 -3.78 -25.36 4.76
C PRO A 537 -3.10 -26.27 3.75
N ASN A 538 -2.86 -27.52 4.15
CA ASN A 538 -2.35 -28.55 3.25
C ASN A 538 -3.26 -28.71 2.03
N GLY A 539 -2.68 -28.70 0.83
CA GLY A 539 -3.41 -28.78 -0.44
C GLY A 539 -3.73 -27.42 -1.07
N ALA A 540 -3.64 -26.31 -0.33
CA ALA A 540 -3.78 -24.97 -0.89
C ALA A 540 -2.59 -24.63 -1.80
N GLN A 541 -2.87 -24.29 -3.05
CA GLN A 541 -1.87 -23.92 -4.05
C GLN A 541 -2.40 -22.78 -4.93
N ALA A 542 -1.48 -22.02 -5.54
CA ALA A 542 -1.81 -20.97 -6.48
C ALA A 542 -2.71 -21.50 -7.61
N MET A 543 -3.78 -20.78 -7.94
CA MET A 543 -4.82 -21.18 -8.92
C MET A 543 -5.56 -22.49 -8.58
N GLY A 544 -5.27 -23.12 -7.44
CA GLY A 544 -5.97 -24.32 -6.97
C GLY A 544 -7.34 -24.00 -6.41
N LEU A 545 -8.24 -24.98 -6.43
CA LEU A 545 -9.57 -24.86 -5.87
C LEU A 545 -9.52 -24.64 -4.35
N ILE A 546 -10.41 -23.77 -3.88
CA ILE A 546 -10.70 -23.60 -2.46
C ILE A 546 -11.75 -24.65 -2.08
N THR A 547 -11.50 -25.37 -1.00
CA THR A 547 -12.37 -26.46 -0.52
C THR A 547 -12.88 -26.15 0.88
N GLN A 548 -13.97 -26.81 1.29
CA GLN A 548 -14.45 -26.69 2.67
C GLN A 548 -13.41 -27.16 3.70
N ASP A 549 -12.57 -28.14 3.36
CA ASP A 549 -11.51 -28.62 4.26
C ASP A 549 -10.44 -27.54 4.53
N HIS A 550 -10.15 -26.68 3.55
CA HIS A 550 -9.29 -25.53 3.78
C HIS A 550 -9.90 -24.58 4.82
N ASP A 551 -11.18 -24.26 4.71
CA ASP A 551 -11.89 -23.42 5.68
C ASP A 551 -11.91 -24.05 7.08
N ARG A 552 -12.19 -25.36 7.18
CA ARG A 552 -12.16 -26.08 8.47
C ARG A 552 -10.79 -26.03 9.12
N ALA A 553 -9.72 -26.21 8.33
CA ALA A 553 -8.36 -26.12 8.83
C ALA A 553 -8.03 -24.70 9.33
N MET A 554 -8.43 -23.66 8.59
CA MET A 554 -8.24 -22.26 8.99
C MET A 554 -9.08 -21.90 10.24
N LEU A 555 -10.31 -22.40 10.34
CA LEU A 555 -11.17 -22.24 11.52
C LEU A 555 -10.49 -22.84 12.75
N LYS A 556 -9.96 -24.07 12.64
CA LYS A 556 -9.21 -24.70 13.72
C LYS A 556 -8.00 -23.85 14.14
N SER A 557 -7.22 -23.36 13.19
CA SER A 557 -6.07 -22.49 13.49
C SER A 557 -6.48 -21.18 14.17
N MET A 558 -7.62 -20.60 13.79
CA MET A 558 -8.16 -19.39 14.44
C MET A 558 -8.55 -19.65 15.89
N VAL A 559 -9.27 -20.74 16.14
CA VAL A 559 -9.69 -21.14 17.49
C VAL A 559 -8.48 -21.44 18.38
N ASP A 560 -7.50 -22.20 17.85
CA ASP A 560 -6.25 -22.48 18.56
C ASP A 560 -5.52 -21.17 18.91
N TYR A 561 -5.44 -20.22 17.97
CA TYR A 561 -4.86 -18.90 18.20
C TYR A 561 -5.58 -18.14 19.32
N CYS A 562 -6.92 -18.09 19.29
CA CYS A 562 -7.71 -17.38 20.30
C CYS A 562 -7.52 -17.99 21.69
N ASN A 563 -7.49 -19.32 21.80
CA ASN A 563 -7.29 -20.03 23.06
C ASN A 563 -5.90 -19.77 23.68
N THR A 564 -4.86 -19.62 22.85
CA THR A 564 -3.50 -19.31 23.35
C THR A 564 -3.34 -17.89 23.88
N ARG A 565 -4.24 -16.96 23.51
CA ARG A 565 -4.21 -15.55 23.92
C ARG A 565 -5.03 -15.27 25.19
N HIS A 566 -5.92 -16.19 25.56
CA HIS A 566 -6.71 -16.12 26.80
C HIS A 566 -5.97 -16.63 28.04
N ILE A 567 -4.73 -17.12 27.88
CA ILE A 567 -3.79 -17.51 28.95
C ILE A 567 -2.74 -16.41 29.07
#